data_AF-A0A026WBU3-F1
#
_entry.id   AF-A0A026WBU3-F1
#
_cell.length_a   1.000
_cell.length_b   1.000
_cell.length_c   1.000
_cell.angle_alpha   90.00
_cell.angle_beta   90.00
_cell.angle_gamma   90.00
#
_symmetry.space_group_name_H-M   'P 1'
#
loop_
_entity.id
_entity.type
_entity.pdbx_description
1 polymer ?
#
loop_
_entity_poly.entity_id
_entity_poly.type
_entity_poly.pdbx_seq_one_letter_code
_entity_poly.pdbx_strand_id
1 'polypeptide(L)'
;IRYLLEQLQYIYNRLKDENEIAIYDNYGNIGKRITIACIIIVVCNQSVLVAIQCWPYIFDVILPHNGTYVGRVVALVSKYFAVEEKYSYLVLLHLNVATSVGALVFLAVGTMMLSCFKHICGMFRIASYRFEQIITITTLQSITLKHKTMIYKKLICAIDIHRKATEFAKFLVSSMDRSLFVVIMVTVLCVSFNLYGIFHIEPDMQNIEETLVHLILVCFIFAYMFLANYTGQEIMDYNNFVFLTVYNALWYLAPLEIQKLILILLQRSNKAFTLSISGLFTLSLECFASLASASISYFTLMLSL
;
A
#
# COMPACT_ATOMS: atom_id res chain seq x y z
N ILE A 1 -8.82 13.38 -3.76
CA ILE A 1 -9.44 12.22 -3.06
C ILE A 1 -10.95 12.14 -3.30
N ARG A 2 -11.75 13.15 -2.91
CA ARG A 2 -13.22 13.12 -3.16
C ARG A 2 -13.60 12.80 -4.61
N TYR A 3 -12.94 13.47 -5.57
CA TYR A 3 -13.08 13.19 -7.00
C TYR A 3 -12.83 11.70 -7.36
N LEU A 4 -11.85 11.04 -6.74
CA LEU A 4 -11.54 9.62 -7.01
C LEU A 4 -12.68 8.71 -6.57
N LEU A 5 -13.22 8.96 -5.38
CA LEU A 5 -14.33 8.16 -4.83
C LEU A 5 -15.62 8.36 -5.63
N GLU A 6 -15.91 9.61 -6.03
CA GLU A 6 -17.06 9.93 -6.89
C GLU A 6 -16.95 9.24 -8.25
N GLN A 7 -15.75 9.16 -8.82
CA GLN A 7 -15.51 8.46 -10.07
C GLN A 7 -15.65 6.93 -9.93
N LEU A 8 -15.12 6.34 -8.86
CA LEU A 8 -15.31 4.90 -8.58
C LEU A 8 -16.80 4.56 -8.45
N GLN A 9 -17.56 5.39 -7.73
CA GLN A 9 -19.00 5.24 -7.59
C GLN A 9 -19.73 5.38 -8.94
N TYR A 10 -19.32 6.36 -9.75
CA TYR A 10 -19.88 6.55 -11.09
C TYR A 10 -19.63 5.35 -12.00
N ILE A 11 -18.44 4.74 -11.92
CA ILE A 11 -18.13 3.52 -12.69
C ILE A 11 -18.98 2.35 -12.21
N TYR A 12 -19.09 2.15 -10.90
CA TYR A 12 -19.93 1.09 -10.32
C TYR A 12 -21.38 1.19 -10.78
N ASN A 13 -21.98 2.38 -10.71
CA ASN A 13 -23.37 2.62 -11.13
C ASN A 13 -23.61 2.36 -12.64
N ARG A 14 -22.55 2.27 -13.45
CA ARG A 14 -22.64 1.98 -14.89
C ARG A 14 -22.43 0.51 -15.23
N LEU A 15 -22.00 -0.32 -14.28
CA LEU A 15 -21.93 -1.77 -14.46
C LEU A 15 -23.36 -2.33 -14.53
N LYS A 16 -23.60 -3.21 -15.52
CA LYS A 16 -24.92 -3.85 -15.73
C LYS A 16 -24.86 -5.37 -15.70
N ASP A 17 -23.67 -5.94 -15.92
CA ASP A 17 -23.45 -7.37 -15.93
C ASP A 17 -23.21 -7.86 -14.50
N GLU A 18 -23.93 -8.90 -14.09
CA GLU A 18 -23.86 -9.45 -12.73
C GLU A 18 -22.46 -9.98 -12.39
N ASN A 19 -21.73 -10.54 -13.37
CA ASN A 19 -20.37 -11.00 -13.14
C ASN A 19 -19.40 -9.83 -12.97
N GLU A 20 -19.60 -8.73 -13.71
CA GLU A 20 -18.79 -7.51 -13.52
C GLU A 20 -19.00 -6.90 -12.13
N ILE A 21 -20.25 -6.88 -11.65
CA ILE A 21 -20.60 -6.42 -10.30
C ILE A 21 -19.98 -7.35 -9.25
N ALA A 22 -20.09 -8.66 -9.42
CA ALA A 22 -19.49 -9.64 -8.53
C ALA A 22 -17.95 -9.51 -8.45
N ILE A 23 -17.29 -9.25 -9.59
CA ILE A 23 -15.84 -8.95 -9.62
C ILE A 23 -15.57 -7.69 -8.81
N TYR A 24 -16.28 -6.60 -9.09
CA TYR A 24 -16.07 -5.32 -8.40
C TYR A 24 -16.24 -5.45 -6.88
N ASP A 25 -17.33 -6.09 -6.44
CA ASP A 25 -17.66 -6.31 -5.04
C ASP A 25 -16.62 -7.21 -4.34
N ASN A 26 -16.08 -8.20 -5.04
CA ASN A 26 -15.01 -9.05 -4.49
C ASN A 26 -13.75 -8.21 -4.17
N TYR A 27 -13.30 -7.35 -5.08
CA TYR A 27 -12.15 -6.48 -4.81
C TYR A 27 -12.44 -5.42 -3.73
N GLY A 28 -13.68 -4.90 -3.67
CA GLY A 28 -14.13 -4.03 -2.57
C GLY A 28 -14.11 -4.75 -1.22
N ASN A 29 -14.58 -5.99 -1.17
CA ASN A 29 -14.54 -6.83 0.03
C ASN A 29 -13.12 -7.16 0.47
N ILE A 30 -12.20 -7.41 -0.48
CA ILE A 30 -10.77 -7.58 -0.18
C ILE A 30 -10.21 -6.31 0.47
N GLY A 31 -10.47 -5.14 -0.12
CA GLY A 31 -10.07 -3.85 0.45
C GLY A 31 -10.62 -3.62 1.86
N LYS A 32 -11.90 -3.96 2.09
CA LYS A 32 -12.55 -3.89 3.41
C LYS A 32 -11.89 -4.82 4.43
N ARG A 33 -11.61 -6.07 4.06
CA ARG A 33 -10.92 -7.05 4.93
C ARG A 33 -9.52 -6.58 5.31
N ILE A 34 -8.75 -6.06 4.35
CA ILE A 34 -7.42 -5.48 4.60
C ILE A 34 -7.54 -4.32 5.58
N THR A 35 -8.50 -3.41 5.37
CA THR A 35 -8.72 -2.26 6.25
C THR A 35 -9.05 -2.68 7.68
N ILE A 36 -9.96 -3.65 7.85
CA ILE A 36 -10.32 -4.20 9.17
C ILE A 36 -9.10 -4.84 9.84
N ALA A 37 -8.33 -5.65 9.11
CA ALA A 37 -7.13 -6.29 9.63
C ALA A 37 -6.09 -5.24 10.09
N CYS A 38 -5.85 -4.19 9.29
CA CYS A 38 -4.94 -3.11 9.67
C CYS A 38 -5.43 -2.35 10.90
N ILE A 39 -6.73 -2.08 11.03
CA ILE A 39 -7.32 -1.44 12.21
C ILE A 39 -7.09 -2.31 13.45
N ILE A 40 -7.37 -3.61 13.38
CA ILE A 40 -7.17 -4.53 14.50
C ILE A 40 -5.70 -4.54 14.92
N ILE A 41 -4.77 -4.68 13.98
CA ILE A 41 -3.32 -4.70 14.27
C ILE A 41 -2.89 -3.41 14.96
N VAL A 42 -3.28 -2.25 14.44
CA VAL A 42 -2.89 -0.95 15.02
C VAL A 42 -3.50 -0.77 16.41
N VAL A 43 -4.79 -1.09 16.60
CA VAL A 43 -5.46 -0.97 17.90
C VAL A 43 -4.83 -1.91 18.92
N CYS A 44 -4.54 -3.16 18.55
CA CYS A 44 -3.83 -4.11 19.42
C CYS A 44 -2.44 -3.58 19.80
N ASN A 45 -1.64 -3.12 18.84
CA ASN A 45 -0.30 -2.58 19.11
C ASN A 45 -0.34 -1.35 20.02
N GLN A 46 -1.29 -0.42 19.78
CA GLN A 46 -1.47 0.74 20.64
C GLN A 46 -1.90 0.35 22.06
N SER A 47 -2.77 -0.65 22.19
CA SER A 47 -3.21 -1.15 23.50
C SER A 47 -2.06 -1.77 24.29
N VAL A 48 -1.19 -2.53 23.62
CA VAL A 48 0.04 -3.10 24.22
C VAL A 48 1.01 -1.99 24.64
N LEU A 49 1.23 -0.98 23.81
CA LEU A 49 2.10 0.16 24.15
C LEU A 49 1.60 0.91 25.39
N VAL A 50 0.31 1.21 25.46
CA VAL A 50 -0.29 1.85 26.64
C VAL A 50 -0.18 0.95 27.87
N ALA A 51 -0.43 -0.36 27.72
CA ALA A 51 -0.31 -1.31 28.83
C ALA A 51 1.13 -1.38 29.38
N ILE A 52 2.15 -1.45 28.52
CA ILE A 52 3.57 -1.43 28.91
C ILE A 52 3.91 -0.16 29.68
N GLN A 53 3.42 1.00 29.23
CA GLN A 53 3.68 2.26 29.91
C GLN A 53 2.92 2.39 31.24
N CYS A 54 1.71 1.85 31.34
CA CYS A 54 0.91 1.90 32.57
C CYS A 54 1.30 0.83 33.60
N TRP A 55 1.92 -0.27 33.18
CA TRP A 55 2.29 -1.41 34.02
C TRP A 55 3.11 -1.03 35.28
N PRO A 56 4.16 -0.19 35.19
CA PRO A 56 4.95 0.22 36.35
C PRO A 56 4.12 0.90 37.44
N TYR A 57 3.09 1.66 37.06
CA TYR A 57 2.25 2.43 37.99
C TYR A 57 1.25 1.54 38.74
N ILE A 58 0.70 0.51 38.09
CA ILE A 58 -0.23 -0.43 38.72
C ILE A 58 0.51 -1.28 39.76
N PHE A 59 1.73 -1.73 39.43
CA PHE A 59 2.54 -2.55 40.34
C PHE A 59 3.03 -1.76 41.56
N ASP A 60 3.32 -0.46 41.43
CA ASP A 60 3.73 0.39 42.55
C ASP A 60 2.61 0.54 43.61
N VAL A 61 1.34 0.52 43.17
CA VAL A 61 0.17 0.55 44.08
C VAL A 61 -0.08 -0.80 44.75
N ILE A 62 0.13 -1.91 44.05
CA ILE A 62 -0.20 -3.27 44.54
C ILE A 62 0.94 -3.87 45.38
N LEU A 63 2.20 -3.62 45.00
CA LEU A 63 3.39 -4.19 45.63
C LEU A 63 4.53 -3.16 45.66
N PRO A 64 4.56 -2.22 46.62
CA PRO A 64 5.64 -1.24 46.74
C PRO A 64 6.93 -1.96 47.18
N HIS A 65 7.78 -2.34 46.22
CA HIS A 65 9.11 -2.89 46.49
C HIS A 65 10.16 -1.78 46.45
N ASN A 66 11.27 -1.97 47.16
CA ASN A 66 12.27 -0.95 47.54
C ASN A 66 13.13 -0.35 46.39
N GLY A 67 12.59 -0.30 45.17
CA GLY A 67 13.18 0.36 44.00
C GLY A 67 12.08 0.68 42.99
N THR A 68 11.50 1.87 43.09
CA THR A 68 10.30 2.30 42.37
C THR A 68 10.50 2.25 40.84
N TYR A 69 9.92 1.24 40.19
CA TYR A 69 9.87 1.12 38.72
C TYR A 69 9.33 2.40 38.05
N VAL A 70 8.39 3.08 38.72
CA VAL A 70 7.85 4.39 38.34
C VAL A 70 8.92 5.47 38.30
N GLY A 71 9.79 5.54 39.31
CA GLY A 71 10.90 6.49 39.35
C GLY A 71 11.87 6.31 38.18
N ARG A 72 12.07 5.07 37.71
CA ARG A 72 12.94 4.79 36.54
C ARG A 72 12.32 5.30 35.23
N VAL A 73 11.01 5.14 35.04
CA VAL A 73 10.29 5.65 33.86
C VAL A 73 10.20 7.18 33.88
N VAL A 74 9.88 7.77 35.03
CA VAL A 74 9.80 9.23 35.21
C VAL A 74 11.17 9.89 35.01
N ALA A 75 12.25 9.30 35.53
CA ALA A 75 13.62 9.78 35.32
C ALA A 75 14.06 9.64 33.86
N LEU A 76 13.66 8.58 33.16
CA LEU A 76 14.01 8.37 31.75
C LEU A 76 13.30 9.40 30.84
N VAL A 77 12.00 9.63 31.05
CA VAL A 77 11.23 10.68 30.36
C VAL A 77 11.77 12.08 30.69
N SER A 78 12.05 12.35 31.97
CA SER A 78 12.61 13.62 32.43
C SER A 78 13.98 13.91 31.81
N LYS A 79 14.86 12.91 31.75
CA LYS A 79 16.21 13.02 31.16
C LYS A 79 16.15 13.22 29.65
N TYR A 80 15.26 12.50 28.94
CA TYR A 80 15.20 12.55 27.48
C TYR A 80 14.53 13.84 26.97
N PHE A 81 13.48 14.32 27.65
CA PHE A 81 12.75 15.53 27.27
C PHE A 81 13.22 16.80 28.01
N ALA A 82 14.18 16.67 28.93
CA ALA A 82 14.67 17.76 29.80
C ALA A 82 13.54 18.48 30.55
N VAL A 83 12.59 17.71 31.11
CA VAL A 83 11.42 18.23 31.83
C VAL A 83 11.48 17.85 33.30
N GLU A 84 11.07 18.74 34.20
CA GLU A 84 10.98 18.42 35.64
C GLU A 84 10.05 17.21 35.89
N GLU A 85 10.42 16.35 36.83
CA GLU A 85 9.71 15.10 37.14
C GLU A 85 8.20 15.29 37.41
N LYS A 86 7.81 16.46 37.96
CA LYS A 86 6.42 16.85 38.21
C LYS A 86 5.56 16.90 36.94
N TYR A 87 6.15 17.21 35.78
CA TYR A 87 5.44 17.31 34.51
C TYR A 87 5.60 16.05 33.63
N SER A 88 6.40 15.07 34.02
CA SER A 88 6.65 13.85 33.24
C SER A 88 5.37 13.07 32.89
N TYR A 89 4.36 13.06 33.77
CA TYR A 89 3.07 12.42 33.50
C TYR A 89 2.30 13.12 32.36
N LEU A 90 2.30 14.45 32.36
CA LEU A 90 1.62 15.25 31.34
C LEU A 90 2.30 15.09 29.98
N VAL A 91 3.64 15.02 29.96
CA VAL A 91 4.43 14.74 28.76
C VAL A 91 4.14 13.34 28.22
N LEU A 92 4.09 12.32 29.07
CA LEU A 92 3.77 10.95 28.66
C LEU A 92 2.36 10.83 28.08
N LEU A 93 1.37 11.47 28.71
CA LEU A 93 0.00 11.54 28.20
C LEU A 93 -0.02 12.23 26.82
N HIS A 94 0.65 13.38 26.68
CA HIS A 94 0.73 14.09 25.42
C HIS A 94 1.36 13.24 24.32
N LEU A 95 2.45 12.53 24.63
CA LEU A 95 3.12 11.63 23.69
C LEU A 95 2.19 10.51 23.22
N ASN A 96 1.44 9.87 24.12
CA ASN A 96 0.48 8.82 23.76
C ASN A 96 -0.67 9.34 22.89
N VAL A 97 -1.18 10.53 23.19
CA VAL A 97 -2.23 11.14 22.38
C VAL A 97 -1.66 11.48 21.00
N ALA A 98 -0.48 12.07 20.93
CA ALA A 98 0.17 12.44 19.67
C ALA A 98 0.48 11.20 18.81
N THR A 99 1.02 10.13 19.39
CA THR A 99 1.31 8.87 18.67
C THR A 99 0.03 8.17 18.22
N SER A 100 -1.03 8.18 19.03
CA SER A 100 -2.33 7.61 18.67
C SER A 100 -2.97 8.36 17.49
N VAL A 101 -2.98 9.70 17.54
CA VAL A 101 -3.50 10.53 16.45
C VAL A 101 -2.68 10.33 15.18
N GLY A 102 -1.35 10.32 15.28
CA GLY A 102 -0.45 10.07 14.15
C GLY A 102 -0.69 8.69 13.52
N ALA A 103 -0.80 7.64 14.34
CA ALA A 103 -1.07 6.29 13.87
C ALA A 103 -2.42 6.18 13.16
N LEU A 104 -3.47 6.83 13.69
CA LEU A 104 -4.79 6.87 13.06
C LEU A 104 -4.77 7.57 11.70
N VAL A 105 -4.08 8.71 11.59
CA VAL A 105 -3.95 9.44 10.32
C VAL A 105 -3.19 8.61 9.30
N PHE A 106 -2.05 8.02 9.69
CA PHE A 106 -1.26 7.17 8.81
C PHE A 106 -2.05 5.94 8.33
N LEU A 107 -2.75 5.28 9.26
CA LEU A 107 -3.63 4.15 8.96
C LEU A 107 -4.75 4.54 7.99
N ALA A 108 -5.42 5.68 8.22
CA ALA A 108 -6.51 6.14 7.38
C ALA A 108 -6.04 6.42 5.95
N VAL A 109 -4.91 7.12 5.79
CA VAL A 109 -4.34 7.43 4.46
C VAL A 109 -3.88 6.15 3.76
N GLY A 110 -3.14 5.28 4.46
CA GLY A 110 -2.63 4.04 3.90
C GLY A 110 -3.73 3.06 3.47
N THR A 111 -4.73 2.82 4.33
CA THR A 111 -5.84 1.92 4.02
C THR A 111 -6.73 2.44 2.89
N MET A 112 -6.98 3.76 2.84
CA MET A 112 -7.69 4.39 1.73
C MET A 112 -6.94 4.20 0.41
N MET A 113 -5.61 4.40 0.39
CA MET A 113 -4.79 4.21 -0.80
C MET A 113 -4.81 2.75 -1.27
N LEU A 114 -4.64 1.79 -0.35
CA LEU A 114 -4.73 0.35 -0.64
C LEU A 114 -6.10 -0.06 -1.18
N SER A 115 -7.19 0.46 -0.59
CA SER A 115 -8.55 0.18 -1.05
C SER A 115 -8.76 0.68 -2.48
N CYS A 116 -8.35 1.92 -2.79
CA CYS A 116 -8.41 2.45 -4.14
C CYS A 116 -7.61 1.60 -5.14
N PHE A 117 -6.41 1.15 -4.76
CA PHE A 117 -5.60 0.25 -5.58
C PHE A 117 -6.30 -1.09 -5.84
N LYS A 118 -6.92 -1.70 -4.83
CA LYS A 118 -7.71 -2.93 -5.04
C LYS A 118 -8.89 -2.69 -5.99
N HIS A 119 -9.58 -1.55 -5.90
CA HIS A 119 -10.63 -1.20 -6.86
C HIS A 119 -10.10 -1.04 -8.29
N ILE A 120 -8.92 -0.43 -8.45
CA ILE A 120 -8.24 -0.31 -9.75
C ILE A 120 -7.88 -1.70 -10.31
N CYS A 121 -7.35 -2.61 -9.49
CA CYS A 121 -7.13 -4.00 -9.89
C CYS A 121 -8.43 -4.68 -10.35
N GLY A 122 -9.54 -4.44 -9.63
CA GLY A 122 -10.87 -4.89 -10.03
C GLY A 122 -11.30 -4.32 -11.39
N MET A 123 -11.04 -3.05 -11.68
CA MET A 123 -11.32 -2.46 -12.99
C MET A 123 -10.50 -3.11 -14.11
N PHE A 124 -9.23 -3.42 -13.88
CA PHE A 124 -8.42 -4.18 -14.85
C PHE A 124 -8.96 -5.59 -15.06
N ARG A 125 -9.40 -6.27 -13.98
CA ARG A 125 -10.04 -7.59 -14.09
C ARG A 125 -11.34 -7.54 -14.90
N ILE A 126 -12.18 -6.52 -14.70
CA ILE A 126 -13.39 -6.28 -15.51
C ILE A 126 -13.02 -6.02 -16.98
N ALA A 127 -11.96 -5.24 -17.22
CA ALA A 127 -11.47 -5.01 -18.59
C ALA A 127 -11.10 -6.34 -19.27
N SER A 128 -10.31 -7.19 -18.60
CA SER A 128 -9.94 -8.52 -19.11
C SER A 128 -11.17 -9.38 -19.40
N TYR A 129 -12.12 -9.42 -18.44
CA TYR A 129 -13.36 -10.18 -18.59
C TYR A 129 -14.17 -9.74 -19.84
N ARG A 130 -14.28 -8.42 -20.06
CA ARG A 130 -14.95 -7.89 -21.27
C ARG A 130 -14.22 -8.29 -22.55
N PHE A 131 -12.88 -8.27 -22.55
CA PHE A 131 -12.10 -8.74 -23.70
C PHE A 131 -12.32 -10.23 -23.95
N GLU A 132 -12.26 -11.07 -22.92
CA GLU A 132 -12.54 -12.51 -23.02
C GLU A 132 -13.91 -12.78 -23.63
N GLN A 133 -14.97 -12.12 -23.14
CA GLN A 133 -16.31 -12.24 -23.73
C GLN A 133 -16.34 -11.86 -25.22
N ILE A 134 -15.70 -10.75 -25.60
CA ILE A 134 -15.67 -10.30 -27.00
C ILE A 134 -15.01 -11.36 -27.89
N ILE A 135 -13.93 -11.97 -27.41
CA ILE A 135 -13.18 -12.98 -28.15
C ILE A 135 -14.04 -14.23 -28.36
N THR A 136 -14.66 -14.76 -27.29
CA THR A 136 -15.53 -15.94 -27.37
C THR A 136 -16.71 -15.74 -28.33
N ILE A 137 -17.31 -14.55 -28.32
CA ILE A 137 -18.40 -14.18 -29.23
C ILE A 137 -17.92 -14.14 -30.69
N THR A 138 -16.70 -13.66 -30.92
CA THR A 138 -16.14 -13.53 -32.28
C THR A 138 -15.72 -14.89 -32.86
N THR A 139 -15.35 -15.86 -32.02
CA THR A 139 -14.90 -17.19 -32.45
C THR A 139 -16.06 -18.17 -32.70
N LEU A 140 -17.19 -18.01 -31.99
CA LEU A 140 -18.30 -18.97 -32.04
C LEU A 140 -19.35 -18.66 -33.13
N GLN A 141 -19.48 -17.41 -33.57
CA GLN A 141 -20.57 -16.98 -34.46
C GLN A 141 -20.08 -16.51 -35.83
N SER A 142 -20.84 -16.86 -36.89
CA SER A 142 -20.73 -16.20 -38.19
C SER A 142 -21.15 -14.74 -38.05
N ILE A 143 -20.20 -13.82 -38.28
CA ILE A 143 -20.36 -12.40 -37.96
C ILE A 143 -21.38 -11.77 -38.92
N THR A 144 -22.61 -11.56 -38.45
CA THR A 144 -23.61 -10.72 -39.15
C THR A 144 -23.35 -9.23 -38.91
N LEU A 145 -23.82 -8.35 -39.81
CA LEU A 145 -23.57 -6.89 -39.73
C LEU A 145 -24.05 -6.25 -38.42
N LYS A 146 -25.22 -6.67 -37.92
CA LYS A 146 -25.78 -6.21 -36.63
C LYS A 146 -24.90 -6.64 -35.44
N HIS A 147 -24.30 -7.82 -35.56
CA HIS A 147 -23.38 -8.39 -34.58
C HIS A 147 -22.04 -7.63 -34.53
N LYS A 148 -21.52 -7.23 -35.69
CA LYS A 148 -20.30 -6.40 -35.80
C LYS A 148 -20.44 -5.07 -35.02
N THR A 149 -21.59 -4.40 -35.15
CA THR A 149 -21.84 -3.12 -34.45
C THR A 149 -21.91 -3.31 -32.93
N MET A 150 -22.47 -4.42 -32.46
CA MET A 150 -22.53 -4.75 -31.03
C MET A 150 -21.15 -5.09 -30.46
N ILE A 151 -20.37 -5.90 -31.17
CA ILE A 151 -18.98 -6.24 -30.78
C ILE A 151 -18.13 -4.96 -30.69
N TYR A 152 -18.25 -4.06 -31.67
CA TYR A 152 -17.53 -2.79 -31.67
C TYR A 152 -17.87 -1.92 -30.45
N LYS A 153 -19.15 -1.82 -30.08
CA LYS A 153 -19.58 -1.10 -28.87
C LYS A 153 -19.01 -1.73 -27.58
N LYS A 154 -19.05 -3.06 -27.46
CA LYS A 154 -18.47 -3.78 -26.31
C LYS A 154 -16.97 -3.54 -26.21
N LEU A 155 -16.26 -3.56 -27.33
CA LEU A 155 -14.83 -3.31 -27.40
C LEU A 155 -14.48 -1.89 -26.95
N ILE A 156 -15.20 -0.87 -27.42
CA ILE A 156 -15.03 0.50 -26.93
C ILE A 156 -15.23 0.57 -25.41
N CYS A 157 -16.22 -0.13 -24.87
CA CYS A 157 -16.48 -0.15 -23.42
C CYS A 157 -15.36 -0.86 -22.63
N ALA A 158 -14.74 -1.90 -23.19
CA ALA A 158 -13.58 -2.60 -22.58
C ALA A 158 -12.34 -1.70 -22.57
N ILE A 159 -12.11 -0.96 -23.66
CA ILE A 159 -10.99 -0.02 -23.77
C ILE A 159 -11.20 1.19 -22.86
N ASP A 160 -12.42 1.71 -22.76
CA ASP A 160 -12.75 2.84 -21.89
C ASP A 160 -12.48 2.51 -20.41
N ILE A 161 -12.88 1.31 -19.93
CA ILE A 161 -12.64 0.92 -18.53
C ILE A 161 -11.15 0.66 -18.26
N HIS A 162 -10.42 0.02 -19.19
CA HIS A 162 -8.96 -0.13 -19.09
C HIS A 162 -8.25 1.23 -19.02
N ARG A 163 -8.58 2.13 -19.95
CA ARG A 163 -8.02 3.49 -19.98
C ARG A 163 -8.29 4.23 -18.68
N LYS A 164 -9.51 4.18 -18.16
CA LYS A 164 -9.87 4.80 -16.88
C LYS A 164 -9.07 4.21 -15.73
N ALA A 165 -8.92 2.88 -15.66
CA ALA A 165 -8.10 2.23 -14.62
C ALA A 165 -6.64 2.72 -14.65
N THR A 166 -6.03 2.80 -15.83
CA THR A 166 -4.69 3.35 -16.05
C THR A 166 -4.58 4.81 -15.61
N GLU A 167 -5.55 5.67 -16.01
CA GLU A 167 -5.59 7.08 -15.64
C GLU A 167 -5.77 7.25 -14.11
N PHE A 168 -6.63 6.45 -13.49
CA PHE A 168 -6.85 6.46 -12.04
C PHE A 168 -5.61 6.09 -11.25
N ALA A 169 -4.92 5.02 -11.64
CA ALA A 169 -3.70 4.58 -10.98
C ALA A 169 -2.61 5.67 -11.02
N LYS A 170 -2.40 6.27 -12.20
CA LYS A 170 -1.44 7.37 -12.38
C LYS A 170 -1.83 8.61 -11.57
N PHE A 171 -3.10 8.99 -11.60
CA PHE A 171 -3.59 10.14 -10.84
C PHE A 171 -3.45 9.93 -9.33
N LEU A 172 -3.69 8.72 -8.84
CA LEU A 172 -3.59 8.42 -7.40
C LEU A 172 -2.15 8.50 -6.90
N VAL A 173 -1.20 7.93 -7.65
CA VAL A 173 0.23 8.03 -7.31
C VAL A 173 0.73 9.48 -7.46
N SER A 174 0.40 10.17 -8.55
CA SER A 174 0.85 11.55 -8.78
C SER A 174 0.27 12.55 -7.79
N SER A 175 -0.97 12.34 -7.31
CA SER A 175 -1.60 13.18 -6.28
C SER A 175 -0.86 13.09 -4.95
N MET A 176 -0.14 12.00 -4.68
CA MET A 176 0.58 11.76 -3.43
C MET A 176 2.10 11.75 -3.62
N ASP A 177 2.59 12.16 -4.79
CA ASP A 177 3.97 12.00 -5.23
C ASP A 177 4.99 12.53 -4.21
N ARG A 178 4.83 13.81 -3.81
CA ARG A 178 5.69 14.47 -2.82
C ARG A 178 5.66 13.77 -1.46
N SER A 179 4.48 13.34 -1.03
CA SER A 179 4.32 12.65 0.26
C SER A 179 4.99 11.28 0.25
N LEU A 180 4.82 10.51 -0.83
CA LEU A 180 5.45 9.20 -1.00
C LEU A 180 6.98 9.31 -1.07
N PHE A 181 7.50 10.33 -1.77
CA PHE A 181 8.93 10.59 -1.81
C PHE A 181 9.51 10.85 -0.41
N VAL A 182 8.86 11.70 0.39
CA VAL A 182 9.28 11.97 1.78
C VAL A 182 9.21 10.71 2.63
N VAL A 183 8.13 9.93 2.50
CA VAL A 183 7.99 8.65 3.23
C VAL A 183 9.13 7.69 2.88
N ILE A 184 9.49 7.55 1.60
CA ILE A 184 10.61 6.72 1.17
C ILE A 184 11.91 7.15 1.86
N MET A 185 12.26 8.44 1.81
CA MET A 185 13.49 8.94 2.42
C MET A 185 13.51 8.71 3.94
N VAL A 186 12.40 8.99 4.63
CA VAL A 186 12.26 8.76 6.07
C VAL A 186 12.38 7.27 6.40
N THR A 187 11.76 6.38 5.61
CA THR A 187 11.86 4.93 5.86
C THR A 187 13.27 4.41 5.72
N VAL A 188 14.01 4.83 4.68
CA VAL A 188 15.42 4.43 4.47
C VAL A 188 16.29 4.89 5.65
N LEU A 189 16.21 6.18 6.02
CA LEU A 189 16.97 6.72 7.16
C LEU A 189 16.60 6.01 8.46
N CYS A 190 15.30 5.76 8.71
CA CYS A 190 14.83 5.10 9.91
C CYS A 190 15.39 3.67 10.02
N VAL A 191 15.37 2.88 8.94
CA VAL A 191 15.97 1.55 8.93
C VAL A 191 17.47 1.63 9.20
N SER A 192 18.19 2.54 8.54
CA SER A 192 19.63 2.71 8.73
C SER A 192 19.99 3.06 10.18
N PHE A 193 19.26 3.99 10.81
CA PHE A 193 19.50 4.36 12.21
C PHE A 193 19.18 3.23 13.18
N ASN A 194 18.10 2.48 12.96
CA ASN A 194 17.78 1.33 13.82
C ASN A 194 18.82 0.22 13.68
N LEU A 195 19.33 -0.05 12.48
CA LEU A 195 20.44 -1.01 12.27
C LEU A 195 21.72 -0.54 12.96
N TYR A 196 22.03 0.76 12.89
CA TYR A 196 23.16 1.34 13.60
C TYR A 196 23.01 1.21 15.12
N GLY A 197 21.82 1.49 15.66
CA GLY A 197 21.49 1.30 17.07
C GLY A 197 21.76 -0.14 17.53
N ILE A 198 21.25 -1.13 16.79
CA ILE A 198 21.51 -2.56 17.08
C ILE A 198 23.00 -2.88 17.16
N PHE A 199 23.81 -2.29 16.28
CA PHE A 199 25.25 -2.59 16.23
C PHE A 199 26.05 -1.92 17.35
N HIS A 200 25.62 -0.75 17.82
CA HIS A 200 26.36 0.00 18.85
C HIS A 200 26.02 -0.42 20.29
N ILE A 201 24.94 -1.18 20.49
CA ILE A 201 24.53 -1.68 21.80
C ILE A 201 25.45 -2.82 22.25
N GLU A 202 26.11 -2.67 23.40
CA GLU A 202 26.94 -3.73 24.02
C GLU A 202 26.05 -4.90 24.52
N PRO A 203 26.49 -6.16 24.42
CA PRO A 203 25.68 -7.31 24.81
C PRO A 203 25.67 -7.50 26.34
N ASP A 204 24.80 -6.77 27.03
CA ASP A 204 24.41 -7.00 28.43
C ASP A 204 22.91 -7.39 28.52
N MET A 205 22.46 -8.04 29.59
CA MET A 205 21.08 -8.52 29.77
C MET A 205 20.04 -7.39 29.63
N GLN A 206 20.34 -6.18 30.10
CA GLN A 206 19.46 -5.01 29.97
C GLN A 206 19.42 -4.47 28.53
N ASN A 207 20.44 -4.75 27.73
CA ASN A 207 20.61 -4.29 26.35
C ASN A 207 19.94 -5.22 25.32
N ILE A 208 19.55 -6.45 25.73
CA ILE A 208 18.79 -7.39 24.90
C ILE A 208 17.39 -6.84 24.59
N GLU A 209 16.71 -6.23 25.56
CA GLU A 209 15.38 -5.65 25.36
C GLU A 209 15.41 -4.49 24.35
N GLU A 210 16.41 -3.61 24.45
CA GLU A 210 16.60 -2.47 23.52
C GLU A 210 16.90 -2.96 22.10
N THR A 211 17.77 -3.97 21.98
CA THR A 211 18.08 -4.61 20.70
C THR A 211 16.85 -5.25 20.06
N LEU A 212 15.99 -5.91 20.86
CA LEU A 212 14.73 -6.49 20.38
C LEU A 212 13.77 -5.42 19.86
N VAL A 213 13.66 -4.27 20.52
CA VAL A 213 12.81 -3.16 20.06
C VAL A 213 13.25 -2.67 18.69
N HIS A 214 14.55 -2.40 18.51
CA HIS A 214 15.09 -1.99 17.21
C HIS A 214 14.86 -3.05 16.12
N LEU A 215 15.06 -4.32 16.44
CA LEU A 215 14.83 -5.42 15.50
C LEU A 215 13.37 -5.50 15.06
N ILE A 216 12.42 -5.38 16.00
CA ILE A 216 10.98 -5.37 15.71
C ILE A 216 10.61 -4.19 14.82
N LEU A 217 11.15 -3.00 15.09
CA LEU A 217 10.94 -1.80 14.26
C LEU A 217 11.47 -1.99 12.84
N VAL A 218 12.68 -2.54 12.68
CA VAL A 218 13.27 -2.83 11.37
C VAL A 218 12.38 -3.82 10.59
N CYS A 219 11.98 -4.92 11.23
CA CYS A 219 11.08 -5.91 10.63
C CYS A 219 9.74 -5.28 10.19
N PHE A 220 9.16 -4.42 11.04
CA PHE A 220 7.91 -3.72 10.73
C PHE A 220 8.06 -2.77 9.53
N ILE A 221 9.12 -1.98 9.48
CA ILE A 221 9.37 -1.04 8.37
C ILE A 221 9.65 -1.80 7.07
N PHE A 222 10.40 -2.91 7.12
CA PHE A 222 10.59 -3.77 5.94
C PHE A 222 9.28 -4.38 5.44
N ALA A 223 8.43 -4.89 6.35
CA ALA A 223 7.12 -5.40 5.96
C ALA A 223 6.24 -4.31 5.32
N TYR A 224 6.26 -3.10 5.87
CA TYR A 224 5.57 -1.94 5.28
C TYR A 224 6.09 -1.62 3.86
N MET A 225 7.40 -1.49 3.69
CA MET A 225 8.02 -1.19 2.38
C MET A 225 7.69 -2.28 1.36
N PHE A 226 7.73 -3.55 1.78
CA PHE A 226 7.38 -4.68 0.93
C PHE A 226 5.92 -4.61 0.48
N LEU A 227 4.97 -4.43 1.40
CA LEU A 227 3.54 -4.36 1.09
C LEU A 227 3.19 -3.18 0.17
N ALA A 228 3.80 -2.01 0.41
CA ALA A 228 3.60 -0.83 -0.43
C ALA A 228 4.06 -1.06 -1.87
N ASN A 229 5.27 -1.60 -2.05
CA ASN A 229 5.83 -1.90 -3.37
C ASN A 229 5.13 -3.08 -4.07
N TYR A 230 4.74 -4.10 -3.30
CA TYR A 230 3.96 -5.23 -3.81
C TYR A 230 2.61 -4.78 -4.39
N THR A 231 1.94 -3.83 -3.73
CA THR A 231 0.65 -3.32 -4.24
C THR A 231 0.82 -2.58 -5.57
N GLY A 232 1.92 -1.85 -5.76
CA GLY A 232 2.22 -1.23 -7.06
C GLY A 232 2.54 -2.26 -8.14
N GLN A 233 3.34 -3.28 -7.81
CA GLN A 233 3.65 -4.40 -8.69
C GLN A 233 2.37 -5.12 -9.13
N GLU A 234 1.46 -5.40 -8.19
CA GLU A 234 0.19 -6.05 -8.45
C GLU A 234 -0.63 -5.29 -9.51
N ILE A 235 -0.72 -3.95 -9.43
CA ILE A 235 -1.44 -3.14 -10.42
C ILE A 235 -0.78 -3.25 -11.80
N MET A 236 0.56 -3.20 -11.85
CA MET A 236 1.30 -3.36 -13.10
C MET A 236 1.06 -4.75 -13.71
N ASP A 237 1.03 -5.80 -12.88
CA ASP A 237 0.76 -7.17 -13.30
C ASP A 237 -0.68 -7.33 -13.82
N TYR A 238 -1.68 -6.74 -13.18
CA TYR A 238 -3.06 -6.73 -13.69
C TYR A 238 -3.19 -5.99 -15.02
N ASN A 239 -2.47 -4.88 -15.21
CA ASN A 239 -2.43 -4.21 -16.50
C ASN A 239 -1.79 -5.10 -17.59
N ASN A 240 -0.68 -5.77 -17.26
CA ASN A 240 -0.02 -6.71 -18.16
C ASN A 240 -0.89 -7.93 -18.46
N PHE A 241 -1.68 -8.39 -17.49
CA PHE A 241 -2.65 -9.46 -17.69
C PHE A 241 -3.69 -9.09 -18.75
N VAL A 242 -4.24 -7.87 -18.70
CA VAL A 242 -5.17 -7.38 -19.76
C VAL A 242 -4.49 -7.40 -21.13
N PHE A 243 -3.23 -6.98 -21.21
CA PHE A 243 -2.46 -7.04 -22.46
C PHE A 243 -2.31 -8.48 -22.97
N LEU A 244 -1.92 -9.42 -22.10
CA LEU A 244 -1.77 -10.83 -22.44
C LEU A 244 -3.08 -11.46 -22.91
N THR A 245 -4.19 -11.16 -22.24
CA THR A 245 -5.53 -11.61 -22.62
C THR A 245 -5.88 -11.17 -24.04
N VAL A 246 -5.62 -9.91 -24.37
CA VAL A 246 -5.90 -9.39 -25.72
C VAL A 246 -4.91 -9.95 -26.75
N TYR A 247 -3.65 -10.14 -26.38
CA TYR A 247 -2.61 -10.66 -27.28
C TYR A 247 -2.88 -12.12 -27.67
N ASN A 248 -3.23 -12.96 -26.71
CA ASN A 248 -3.54 -14.39 -26.91
C ASN A 248 -4.91 -14.63 -27.56
N ALA A 249 -5.69 -13.56 -27.76
CA ALA A 249 -6.96 -13.63 -28.44
C ALA A 249 -6.81 -14.05 -29.91
N LEU A 250 -7.85 -14.70 -30.45
CA LEU A 250 -8.01 -14.94 -31.89
C LEU A 250 -8.43 -13.65 -32.65
N TRP A 251 -7.83 -12.51 -32.31
CA TRP A 251 -8.20 -11.20 -32.84
C TRP A 251 -7.97 -11.09 -34.35
N TYR A 252 -7.04 -11.86 -34.91
CA TYR A 252 -6.78 -11.95 -36.35
C TYR A 252 -7.92 -12.59 -37.15
N LEU A 253 -8.90 -13.23 -36.50
CA LEU A 253 -10.13 -13.70 -37.13
C LEU A 253 -11.27 -12.67 -37.09
N ALA A 254 -11.09 -11.58 -36.33
CA ALA A 254 -12.11 -10.54 -36.20
C ALA A 254 -12.21 -9.67 -37.48
N PRO A 255 -13.29 -8.90 -37.67
CA PRO A 255 -13.39 -7.93 -38.77
C PRO A 255 -12.25 -6.89 -38.75
N LEU A 256 -11.83 -6.41 -39.92
CA LEU A 256 -10.70 -5.49 -40.10
C LEU A 256 -10.72 -4.26 -39.18
N GLU A 257 -11.89 -3.66 -38.94
CA GLU A 257 -12.03 -2.51 -38.03
C GLU A 257 -11.67 -2.85 -36.58
N ILE A 258 -12.06 -4.04 -36.12
CA ILE A 258 -11.78 -4.53 -34.76
C ILE A 258 -10.30 -4.90 -34.64
N GLN A 259 -9.73 -5.53 -35.68
CA GLN A 259 -8.30 -5.84 -35.74
C GLN A 259 -7.44 -4.59 -35.57
N LYS A 260 -7.74 -3.52 -36.32
CA LYS A 260 -7.01 -2.25 -36.22
C LYS A 260 -7.06 -1.65 -34.81
N LEU A 261 -8.22 -1.69 -34.16
CA LEU A 261 -8.40 -1.15 -32.82
C LEU A 261 -7.61 -1.96 -31.77
N ILE A 262 -7.66 -3.29 -31.87
CA ILE A 262 -6.89 -4.20 -31.01
C ILE A 262 -5.39 -4.00 -31.21
N LEU A 263 -4.94 -3.83 -32.45
CA LEU A 263 -3.53 -3.60 -32.76
C LEU A 263 -3.03 -2.27 -32.16
N ILE A 264 -3.83 -1.20 -32.22
CA ILE A 264 -3.52 0.07 -31.53
C ILE A 264 -3.44 -0.14 -30.01
N LEU A 265 -4.35 -0.93 -29.44
CA LEU A 265 -4.33 -1.24 -28.01
C LEU A 265 -3.07 -2.01 -27.61
N LEU A 266 -2.70 -3.04 -28.39
CA LEU A 266 -1.49 -3.81 -28.16
C LEU A 266 -0.23 -2.94 -28.29
N GLN A 267 -0.14 -2.12 -29.34
CA GLN A 267 0.98 -1.20 -29.53
C GLN A 267 1.12 -0.20 -28.37
N ARG A 268 -0.01 0.33 -27.89
CA ARG A 268 -0.04 1.26 -26.74
C ARG A 268 0.31 0.57 -25.43
N SER A 269 -0.15 -0.66 -25.24
CA SER A 269 0.06 -1.46 -24.02
C SER A 269 1.44 -2.13 -23.98
N ASN A 270 2.13 -2.22 -25.12
CA ASN A 270 3.52 -2.68 -25.21
C ASN A 270 4.50 -1.68 -24.55
N LYS A 271 4.10 -0.41 -24.40
CA LYS A 271 4.84 0.51 -23.51
C LYS A 271 4.57 0.09 -22.06
N ALA A 272 5.64 -0.26 -21.34
CA ALA A 272 5.56 -0.65 -19.94
C ALA A 272 4.74 0.38 -19.14
N PHE A 273 3.60 -0.05 -18.60
CA PHE A 273 2.82 0.75 -17.68
C PHE A 273 3.56 0.74 -16.34
N THR A 274 4.10 1.89 -15.95
CA THR A 274 4.83 2.05 -14.71
C THR A 274 4.15 3.08 -13.81
N LEU A 275 4.17 2.78 -12.51
CA LEU A 275 3.75 3.70 -11.45
C LEU A 275 4.99 4.27 -10.79
N SER A 276 5.45 5.42 -11.30
CA SER A 276 6.65 6.09 -10.80
C SER A 276 6.31 7.17 -9.77
N ILE A 277 7.16 7.26 -8.75
CA ILE A 277 7.21 8.30 -7.72
C ILE A 277 8.39 9.22 -8.09
N SER A 278 8.07 10.49 -8.30
CA SER A 278 8.96 11.59 -8.69
C SER A 278 9.86 11.29 -9.89
N GLY A 279 9.48 10.32 -10.72
CA GLY A 279 10.27 9.84 -11.86
C GLY A 279 11.51 9.01 -11.51
N LEU A 280 11.78 8.78 -10.23
CA LEU A 280 12.99 8.10 -9.74
C LEU A 280 12.71 6.67 -9.28
N PHE A 281 11.61 6.46 -8.56
CA PHE A 281 11.28 5.17 -7.96
C PHE A 281 10.04 4.60 -8.64
N THR A 282 10.08 3.35 -9.11
CA THR A 282 8.87 2.66 -9.60
C THR A 282 8.32 1.80 -8.47
N LEU A 283 7.03 1.88 -8.16
CA LEU A 283 6.40 1.04 -7.13
C LEU A 283 6.42 -0.44 -7.55
N SER A 284 7.53 -1.13 -7.27
CA SER A 284 7.83 -2.49 -7.69
C SER A 284 8.68 -3.22 -6.66
N LEU A 285 8.71 -4.55 -6.74
CA LEU A 285 9.57 -5.36 -5.86
C LEU A 285 11.06 -5.07 -6.08
N GLU A 286 11.46 -4.65 -7.28
CA GLU A 286 12.80 -4.17 -7.57
C GLU A 286 13.12 -2.89 -6.78
N CYS A 287 12.17 -1.96 -6.68
CA CYS A 287 12.35 -0.77 -5.86
C CYS A 287 12.49 -1.13 -4.38
N PHE A 288 11.69 -2.06 -3.86
CA PHE A 288 11.88 -2.57 -2.49
C PHE A 288 13.31 -3.07 -2.25
N ALA A 289 13.86 -3.89 -3.16
CA ALA A 289 15.24 -4.37 -3.05
C ALA A 289 16.27 -3.24 -3.09
N SER A 290 16.05 -2.23 -3.95
CA SER A 290 16.92 -1.05 -4.02
C SER A 290 16.89 -0.22 -2.72
N LEU A 291 15.72 -0.05 -2.10
CA LEU A 291 15.56 0.68 -0.83
C LEU A 291 16.18 -0.08 0.34
N ALA A 292 16.05 -1.41 0.36
CA ALA A 292 16.72 -2.27 1.34
C ALA A 292 18.25 -2.15 1.23
N SER A 293 18.78 -2.23 0.01
CA SER A 293 20.21 -2.04 -0.26
C SER A 293 20.71 -0.65 0.13
N ALA A 294 19.94 0.40 -0.17
CA ALA A 294 20.27 1.76 0.25
C ALA A 294 20.30 1.89 1.77
N SER A 295 19.35 1.28 2.47
CA SER A 295 19.29 1.31 3.95
C SER A 295 20.53 0.66 4.59
N ILE A 296 20.97 -0.48 4.05
CA ILE A 296 22.22 -1.15 4.47
C ILE A 296 23.44 -0.29 4.14
N SER A 297 23.47 0.32 2.95
CA SER A 297 24.58 1.17 2.51
C SER A 297 24.76 2.39 3.43
N TYR A 298 23.67 3.09 3.78
CA TYR A 298 23.71 4.19 4.74
C TYR A 298 24.08 3.74 6.16
N PHE A 299 23.62 2.56 6.58
CA PHE A 299 24.07 1.95 7.83
C PHE A 299 25.59 1.72 7.83
N THR A 300 26.15 1.11 6.78
CA THR A 300 27.60 0.88 6.68
C THR A 300 28.39 2.18 6.62
N LEU A 301 27.85 3.22 5.98
CA LEU A 301 28.48 4.54 5.94
C LEU A 301 28.56 5.15 7.35
N MET A 302 27.49 5.05 8.14
CA MET A 302 27.51 5.49 9.54
C MET A 302 28.48 4.68 10.41
N LEU A 303 28.70 3.40 10.12
CA LEU A 303 29.73 2.61 10.81
C LEU A 303 31.16 3.05 10.46
N SER A 304 31.36 3.64 9.29
CA SER A 304 32.68 4.08 8.82
C SER A 304 33.06 5.50 9.22
N LEU A 305 32.08 6.29 9.68
CA LEU A 305 32.26 7.66 10.21
C LEU A 305 32.65 7.61 11.68
#